data_AF-A0A938GPP4-F1
#
_entry.id   AF-A0A938GPP4-F1
#
_cell.length_a   1.000
_cell.length_b   1.000
_cell.length_c   1.000
_cell.angle_alpha   90.00
_cell.angle_beta   90.00
_cell.angle_gamma   90.00
#
_symmetry.space_group_name_H-M   'P 1'
#
loop_
_entity.id
_entity.type
_entity.pdbx_description
1 polymer ?
#
loop_
_entity_poly.entity_id
_entity_poly.type
_entity_poly.pdbx_seq_one_letter_code
_entity_poly.pdbx_strand_id
1 'polypeptide(L)' 'SYIPKRSLHSLNCIGIPQGTEDAPVRKRLLEDYGIEIGAGLGVMAGKAWRIGLMGQGATTRNVDLVLAALRTILR' A
#
# COMPACT_ATOMS: atom_id res chain seq x y z
N SER A 1 15.67 7.38 -0.61
CA SER A 1 14.76 6.61 0.26
C SER A 1 14.43 7.47 1.47
N TYR A 2 13.18 7.93 1.61
CA TYR A 2 12.76 8.74 2.76
C TYR A 2 12.08 7.82 3.77
N ILE A 3 12.71 7.60 4.93
CA ILE A 3 12.12 6.91 6.08
C ILE A 3 11.94 7.95 7.18
N PRO A 4 10.70 8.33 7.55
CA PRO A 4 10.48 9.34 8.57
C PRO A 4 11.02 8.90 9.94
N LYS A 5 11.67 9.82 10.67
CA LYS A 5 12.16 9.54 12.05
C LYS A 5 11.06 9.17 13.05
N ARG A 6 9.81 9.53 12.77
CA ARG A 6 8.62 9.25 13.59
C ARG A 6 7.53 8.62 12.74
N SER A 7 7.83 7.48 12.11
CA SER A 7 6.80 6.69 11.42
C SER A 7 6.11 5.74 12.38
N LEU A 8 4.86 5.41 12.09
CA LEU A 8 4.16 4.32 12.76
C LEU A 8 4.48 3.02 12.01
N HIS A 9 5.28 2.15 12.62
CA HIS A 9 5.76 0.93 11.94
C HIS A 9 4.64 -0.01 11.49
N SER A 10 3.51 -0.03 12.21
CA SER A 10 2.36 -0.88 11.92
C SER A 10 1.49 -0.35 10.78
N LEU A 11 1.65 0.91 10.36
CA LEU A 11 0.83 1.53 9.32
C LEU A 11 1.65 2.50 8.48
N ASN A 12 1.99 2.06 7.27
CA ASN A 12 2.84 2.80 6.36
C ASN A 12 1.99 3.63 5.39
N CYS A 13 2.16 4.95 5.40
CA CYS A 13 1.48 5.87 4.50
C CYS A 13 2.37 6.12 3.27
N ILE A 14 1.95 5.64 2.10
CA ILE A 14 2.73 5.71 0.86
C ILE A 14 2.01 6.62 -0.14
N GLY A 15 2.72 7.60 -0.71
CA GLY A 15 2.16 8.46 -1.74
C GLY A 15 1.82 7.69 -3.02
N ILE A 16 0.67 7.99 -3.60
CA ILE A 16 0.27 7.42 -4.89
C ILE A 16 1.13 8.04 -5.99
N PRO A 17 1.78 7.24 -6.86
CA PRO A 17 2.57 7.77 -7.96
C PRO A 17 1.74 8.65 -8.90
N GLN A 18 2.38 9.66 -9.51
CA GLN A 18 1.72 10.52 -10.47
C GLN A 18 1.16 9.70 -11.65
N GLY A 19 -0.07 10.02 -12.07
CA GLY A 19 -0.75 9.30 -13.16
C GLY A 19 -1.36 7.95 -12.75
N THR A 20 -1.24 7.55 -11.48
CA THR A 20 -1.89 6.34 -10.96
C THR A 20 -3.21 6.68 -10.29
N GLU A 21 -4.25 5.91 -10.60
CA GLU A 21 -5.55 6.00 -9.92
C GLU A 21 -5.61 5.06 -8.70
N ASP A 22 -6.11 5.56 -7.56
CA ASP A 22 -6.20 4.82 -6.30
C ASP A 22 -7.06 3.55 -6.41
N ALA A 23 -8.35 3.73 -6.74
CA ALA A 23 -9.33 2.66 -6.68
C ALA A 23 -9.03 1.47 -7.61
N PRO A 24 -8.61 1.67 -8.88
CA PRO A 24 -8.25 0.56 -9.76
C PRO A 24 -7.08 -0.28 -9.24
N VAL A 25 -6.05 0.36 -8.68
CA VAL A 25 -4.88 -0.35 -8.13
C VAL A 25 -5.27 -1.19 -6.93
N ARG A 26 -6.02 -0.61 -5.97
CA ARG A 26 -6.48 -1.36 -4.79
C ARG A 26 -7.41 -2.51 -5.15
N LYS A 27 -8.28 -2.30 -6.15
CA LYS A 27 -9.17 -3.35 -6.67
C LYS A 27 -8.36 -4.52 -7.23
N ARG A 28 -7.36 -4.24 -8.07
CA ARG A 28 -6.48 -5.28 -8.63
C ARG A 28 -5.66 -6.00 -7.57
N LEU A 29 -5.13 -5.29 -6.56
CA LEU A 29 -4.44 -5.93 -5.44
C LEU A 29 -5.32 -6.96 -4.72
N LEU A 30 -6.59 -6.61 -4.50
CA LEU A 30 -7.54 -7.49 -3.84
C LEU A 30 -7.93 -8.68 -4.73
N GLU A 31 -8.30 -8.42 -5.99
CA GLU A 31 -8.81 -9.43 -6.91
C GLU A 31 -7.73 -10.40 -7.40
N ASP A 32 -6.55 -9.88 -7.79
CA ASP A 32 -5.50 -10.68 -8.42
C ASP A 32 -4.59 -11.37 -7.38
N TYR A 33 -4.44 -10.78 -6.19
CA TYR A 33 -3.46 -11.23 -5.18
C TYR A 33 -4.06 -11.49 -3.80
N GLY A 34 -5.34 -11.19 -3.56
CA GLY A 34 -5.97 -11.30 -2.24
C GLY A 34 -5.41 -10.30 -1.22
N ILE A 35 -4.87 -9.18 -1.69
CA ILE A 35 -4.20 -8.16 -0.85
C ILE A 35 -5.12 -6.96 -0.67
N GLU A 36 -5.48 -6.67 0.58
CA GLU A 36 -6.21 -5.46 0.93
C GLU A 36 -5.25 -4.37 1.44
N ILE A 37 -5.33 -3.18 0.85
CA ILE A 37 -4.70 -1.96 1.38
C ILE A 37 -5.74 -0.84 1.53
N GLY A 38 -5.51 0.04 2.50
CA GLY A 38 -6.41 1.16 2.77
C GLY A 38 -6.18 2.33 1.83
N ALA A 39 -7.26 2.99 1.40
CA ALA A 39 -7.18 4.32 0.80
C ALA A 39 -6.73 5.36 1.84
N GLY A 40 -6.20 6.49 1.36
CA GLY A 40 -5.97 7.68 2.17
C GLY A 40 -7.28 8.25 2.70
N LEU A 41 -7.20 8.96 3.82
CA LEU A 41 -8.36 9.54 4.50
C LEU A 41 -8.22 11.07 4.59
N GLY A 42 -9.36 11.78 4.60
CA GLY A 42 -9.39 13.23 4.70
C GLY A 42 -8.54 13.91 3.62
N VAL A 43 -7.60 14.76 4.03
CA VAL A 43 -6.70 15.49 3.11
C VAL A 43 -5.80 14.60 2.24
N MET A 44 -5.65 13.33 2.63
CA MET A 44 -4.85 12.31 1.93
C MET A 44 -5.69 11.40 1.02
N ALA A 45 -7.02 11.54 1.00
CA ALA A 45 -7.89 10.77 0.10
C ALA A 45 -7.46 10.97 -1.36
N GLY A 46 -7.27 9.87 -2.11
CA GLY A 46 -6.77 9.89 -3.49
C GLY A 46 -5.30 10.30 -3.66
N LYS A 47 -4.55 10.54 -2.57
CA LYS A 47 -3.14 10.96 -2.62
C LYS A 47 -2.18 9.96 -1.99
N ALA A 48 -2.66 9.11 -1.09
CA ALA A 48 -1.84 8.11 -0.44
C ALA A 48 -2.60 6.80 -0.21
N TRP A 49 -1.84 5.72 -0.08
CA TRP A 49 -2.28 4.44 0.43
C TRP A 49 -1.79 4.22 1.86
N ARG A 50 -2.51 3.37 2.59
CA ARG A 50 -2.15 2.89 3.92
C ARG A 50 -1.92 1.39 3.87
N ILE A 51 -0.68 0.98 4.06
CA ILE A 51 -0.26 -0.43 4.06
C ILE A 51 -0.02 -0.84 5.51
N GLY A 52 -0.89 -1.73 6.00
CA GLY A 52 -0.84 -2.25 7.37
C GLY A 52 0.12 -3.42 7.51
N LEU A 53 0.96 -3.39 8.55
CA LEU A 53 1.79 -4.51 8.99
C LEU A 53 1.39 -4.84 10.42
N MET A 54 0.34 -5.66 10.56
CA MET A 54 -0.32 -5.95 11.84
C MET A 54 -0.63 -7.44 11.96
N GLY A 55 -0.55 -7.97 13.18
CA GLY A 55 -0.91 -9.36 13.49
C GLY A 55 -0.21 -10.39 12.60
N GLN A 56 -0.96 -11.41 12.15
CA GLN A 56 -0.45 -12.48 11.28
C GLN A 56 -0.03 -11.99 9.88
N GLY A 57 -0.45 -10.78 9.49
CA GLY A 57 -0.06 -10.17 8.21
C GLY A 57 1.38 -9.65 8.20
N ALA A 58 1.97 -9.38 9.37
CA ALA A 58 3.29 -8.78 9.52
C ALA A 58 4.44 -9.80 9.33
N THR A 59 4.53 -10.38 8.13
CA THR A 59 5.59 -11.33 7.75
C THR A 59 6.37 -10.82 6.54
N THR A 60 7.65 -11.15 6.44
CA THR A 60 8.49 -10.78 5.28
C THR A 60 7.89 -11.27 3.97
N ARG A 61 7.33 -12.50 3.96
CA ARG A 61 6.65 -13.06 2.79
C ARG A 61 5.51 -12.17 2.29
N ASN A 62 4.67 -11.66 3.18
CA ASN A 62 3.56 -10.80 2.79
C ASN A 62 4.05 -9.42 2.33
N VAL A 63 5.10 -8.89 2.95
CA VAL A 63 5.75 -7.65 2.49
C VAL A 63 6.27 -7.82 1.07
N ASP A 64 7.01 -8.90 0.79
CA ASP A 64 7.54 -9.19 -0.54
C ASP A 64 6.43 -9.36 -1.58
N LEU A 65 5.35 -10.05 -1.21
CA LEU A 65 4.19 -10.24 -2.08
C LEU A 65 3.53 -8.91 -2.45
N VAL A 66 3.30 -8.01 -1.47
CA VAL A 66 2.73 -6.67 -1.71
C VAL A 66 3.63 -5.86 -2.63
N LEU A 67 4.94 -5.85 -2.40
CA LEU A 67 5.89 -5.11 -3.21
C LEU A 67 5.94 -5.63 -4.66
N ALA A 68 5.91 -6.96 -4.84
CA ALA A 68 5.88 -7.59 -6.16
C ALA A 68 4.57 -7.31 -6.92
N ALA A 69 3.43 -7.39 -6.23
CA ALA A 69 2.12 -7.08 -6.79
C ALA A 69 2.02 -5.61 -7.22
N LEU A 70 2.41 -4.68 -6.35
CA LEU A 70 2.47 -3.25 -6.68
C LEU A 70 3.37 -2.98 -7.90
N ARG A 71 4.56 -3.59 -7.96
CA ARG A 71 5.45 -3.46 -9.14
C ARG A 71 4.78 -3.96 -10.42
N THR A 72 3.95 -5.00 -10.34
CA THR A 72 3.27 -5.57 -11.51
C THR A 72 2.09 -4.70 -11.95
N ILE A 73 1.34 -4.14 -11.00
CA ILE A 73 0.16 -3.31 -11.28
C ILE A 73 0.54 -1.91 -11.76
N LEU A 74 1.66 -1.35 -11.27
CA LEU A 74 2.12 0.01 -11.56
C LEU A 74 3.07 0.13 -12.77
N ARG A 75 3.32 -0.98 -13.47
CA ARG A 75 4.00 -0.98 -14.77
C ARG A 75 3.00 -0.63 -15.87
#